data_AF-A0A5C6EL83-F1
#
_entry.id   AF-A0A5C6EL83-F1
#
_cell.length_a   1.000
_cell.length_b   1.000
_cell.length_c   1.000
_cell.angle_alpha   90.00
_cell.angle_beta   90.00
_cell.angle_gamma   90.00
#
_symmetry.space_group_name_H-M   'P 1'
#
loop_
_entity.id
_entity.type
_entity.pdbx_description
1 polymer ?
#
loop_
_entity_poly.entity_id
_entity_poly.type
_entity_poly.pdbx_seq_one_letter_code
_entity_poly.pdbx_strand_id
1 'polypeptide(L)'
;MGAGHKRWSTAYDNDFAARMDWSITGKCSDANHHPVAVVNGDTSRRVLRVTAAPGSTLDLNATGSSDPDEDELIYAWSFYQDPSSYNGEVKIKDPSAAAAKLMIPANAGGKNLHIILELHDDGKPNLYAYRRVIINVK
;
A
#
# COMPACT_ATOMS: atom_id res chain seq x y z
N MET A 1 2.02 -25.12 -5.44
CA MET A 1 1.26 -23.88 -5.18
C MET A 1 2.03 -23.10 -4.13
N GLY A 2 2.72 -22.03 -4.53
CA GLY A 2 3.50 -21.21 -3.59
C GLY A 2 2.57 -20.43 -2.67
N ALA A 3 2.87 -20.42 -1.37
CA ALA A 3 2.09 -19.74 -0.35
C ALA A 3 2.11 -18.21 -0.53
N GLY A 4 1.31 -17.69 -1.48
CA GLY A 4 1.18 -16.25 -1.74
C GLY A 4 0.68 -15.43 -0.54
N HIS A 5 0.23 -16.11 0.53
CA HIS A 5 -0.17 -15.51 1.80
C HIS A 5 1.01 -15.24 2.75
N LYS A 6 2.11 -16.01 2.69
CA LYS A 6 3.19 -15.95 3.69
C LYS A 6 3.87 -14.57 3.75
N ARG A 7 3.92 -13.86 2.62
CA ARG A 7 4.48 -12.51 2.56
C ARG A 7 3.69 -11.48 3.40
N TRP A 8 2.46 -11.80 3.79
CA TRP A 8 1.56 -10.94 4.55
C TRP A 8 1.44 -11.35 6.01
N SER A 9 2.28 -12.28 6.49
CA SER A 9 2.09 -12.93 7.79
C SER A 9 2.12 -11.99 8.97
N THR A 10 3.10 -11.10 9.01
CA THR A 10 3.19 -10.10 10.07
C THR A 10 1.92 -9.26 10.15
N ALA A 11 1.38 -8.81 9.02
CA ALA A 11 0.18 -7.98 9.00
C ALA A 11 -1.07 -8.73 9.49
N TYR A 12 -1.31 -9.97 9.05
CA TYR A 12 -2.50 -10.71 9.51
C TYR A 12 -2.36 -11.21 10.96
N ASP A 13 -1.14 -11.55 11.41
CA ASP A 13 -0.89 -11.96 12.80
C ASP A 13 -1.09 -10.77 13.75
N ASN A 14 -0.58 -9.58 13.37
CA ASN A 14 -0.75 -8.36 14.15
C ASN A 14 -2.20 -7.86 14.17
N ASP A 15 -2.91 -7.88 13.03
CA ASP A 15 -4.35 -7.53 12.97
C ASP A 15 -5.15 -8.39 13.94
N PHE A 16 -4.90 -9.70 13.95
CA PHE A 16 -5.63 -10.58 14.85
C PHE A 16 -5.27 -10.34 16.32
N ALA A 17 -3.99 -10.11 16.64
CA ALA A 17 -3.55 -9.78 17.99
C ALA A 17 -4.21 -8.48 18.52
N ALA A 18 -4.18 -7.39 17.75
CA ALA A 18 -4.83 -6.13 18.16
C ALA A 18 -6.34 -6.29 18.35
N ARG A 19 -7.00 -7.08 17.49
CA ARG A 19 -8.43 -7.39 17.66
C ARG A 19 -8.74 -8.18 18.92
N MET A 20 -7.81 -9.00 19.42
CA MET A 20 -7.96 -9.65 20.72
C MET A 20 -7.86 -8.62 21.84
N ASP A 21 -6.95 -7.66 21.76
CA ASP A 21 -6.84 -6.57 22.74
C ASP A 21 -8.12 -5.72 22.78
N TRP A 22 -8.69 -5.38 21.61
CA TRP A 22 -9.96 -4.65 21.50
C TRP A 22 -11.12 -5.35 22.23
N SER A 23 -11.09 -6.67 22.34
CA SER A 23 -12.17 -7.46 22.95
C SER A 23 -12.16 -7.47 24.48
N ILE A 24 -11.02 -7.11 25.09
CA ILE A 24 -10.82 -7.15 26.55
C ILE A 24 -10.62 -5.76 27.16
N THR A 25 -10.58 -4.70 26.34
CA THR A 25 -10.56 -3.32 26.80
C THR A 25 -11.91 -2.62 26.59
N GLY A 26 -12.29 -1.76 27.54
CA GLY A 26 -13.46 -0.89 27.41
C GLY A 26 -13.15 0.49 26.83
N LYS A 27 -11.87 0.79 26.56
CA LYS A 27 -11.40 2.08 26.06
C LYS A 27 -10.70 1.92 24.73
N CYS A 28 -11.08 2.76 23.77
CA CYS A 28 -10.43 2.83 22.46
C CYS A 28 -8.92 3.06 22.61
N SER A 29 -8.51 4.05 23.43
CA SER A 29 -7.11 4.44 23.63
C SER A 29 -6.16 3.36 24.18
N ASP A 30 -6.69 2.24 24.66
CA ASP A 30 -5.90 1.21 25.34
C ASP A 30 -5.44 0.11 24.36
N ALA A 31 -5.75 0.24 23.07
CA ALA A 31 -5.30 -0.67 22.02
C ALA A 31 -5.05 0.08 20.70
N ASN A 32 -4.14 -0.44 19.89
CA ASN A 32 -3.77 0.15 18.60
C ASN A 32 -4.86 -0.04 17.53
N HIS A 33 -5.01 0.90 16.59
CA HIS A 33 -5.90 0.81 15.44
C HIS A 33 -5.17 0.94 14.11
N HIS A 34 -5.85 0.50 13.06
CA HIS A 34 -5.23 0.48 11.74
C HIS A 34 -5.07 1.91 11.20
N PRO A 35 -3.95 2.21 10.53
CA PRO A 35 -3.80 3.47 9.84
C PRO A 35 -4.80 3.57 8.67
N VAL A 36 -5.03 4.79 8.21
CA VAL A 36 -5.88 5.11 7.07
C VAL A 36 -5.02 5.51 5.89
N ALA A 37 -4.88 4.60 4.92
CA ALA A 37 -4.08 4.84 3.72
C ALA A 37 -4.86 5.62 2.64
N VAL A 38 -4.26 6.69 2.15
CA VAL A 38 -4.75 7.55 1.05
C VAL A 38 -3.81 7.43 -0.14
N VAL A 39 -4.34 7.51 -1.37
CA VAL A 39 -3.48 7.61 -2.58
C VAL A 39 -4.05 8.65 -3.54
N ASN A 40 -3.24 9.64 -3.91
CA ASN A 40 -3.57 10.73 -4.83
C ASN A 40 -4.89 11.44 -4.45
N GLY A 41 -5.10 11.66 -3.14
CA GLY A 41 -6.32 12.25 -2.59
C GLY A 41 -7.54 11.30 -2.50
N ASP A 42 -7.45 10.08 -3.03
CA ASP A 42 -8.51 9.07 -2.89
C ASP A 42 -8.40 8.40 -1.51
N THR A 43 -9.37 8.72 -0.66
CA THR A 43 -9.54 8.18 0.70
C THR A 43 -10.40 6.92 0.77
N SER A 44 -10.85 6.41 -0.39
CA SER A 44 -11.63 5.18 -0.43
C SER A 44 -10.75 3.96 -0.14
N ARG A 45 -11.37 2.80 0.08
CA ARG A 45 -10.65 1.51 0.16
C ARG A 45 -10.66 0.74 -1.17
N ARG A 46 -11.11 1.37 -2.27
CA ARG A 46 -11.25 0.72 -3.57
C ARG A 46 -9.90 0.66 -4.30
N VAL A 47 -9.69 -0.37 -5.11
CA VAL A 47 -8.53 -0.42 -6.01
C VAL A 47 -8.56 0.80 -6.94
N LEU A 48 -7.52 1.64 -6.88
CA LEU A 48 -7.38 2.81 -7.74
C LEU A 48 -6.97 2.34 -9.14
N ARG A 49 -7.64 2.86 -10.17
CA ARG A 49 -7.33 2.53 -11.57
C ARG A 49 -6.97 3.81 -12.30
N VAL A 50 -5.81 3.82 -12.95
CA VAL A 50 -5.32 4.96 -13.71
C VAL A 50 -4.80 4.51 -15.08
N THR A 51 -4.59 5.47 -15.97
CA THR A 51 -3.97 5.26 -17.28
C THR A 51 -2.71 6.10 -17.37
N ALA A 52 -1.66 5.56 -18.01
CA ALA A 52 -0.42 6.29 -18.25
C ALA A 52 0.19 5.91 -19.60
N ALA A 53 0.93 6.83 -20.21
CA ALA A 53 1.61 6.57 -21.48
C ALA A 53 2.89 5.73 -21.25
N PRO A 54 3.28 4.86 -22.20
CA PRO A 54 4.59 4.21 -22.15
C PRO A 54 5.72 5.24 -22.03
N GLY A 55 6.70 5.00 -21.16
CA GLY A 55 7.85 5.90 -20.96
C GLY A 55 7.55 7.16 -20.13
N SER A 56 6.30 7.38 -19.72
CA SER A 56 5.94 8.50 -18.85
C SER A 56 6.31 8.26 -17.39
N THR A 57 6.11 9.29 -16.56
CA THR A 57 6.20 9.19 -15.10
C THR A 57 4.83 9.42 -14.48
N LEU A 58 4.57 8.74 -13.37
CA LEU A 58 3.34 8.89 -12.60
C LEU A 58 3.68 9.18 -11.14
N ASP A 59 3.06 10.22 -10.59
CA ASP A 59 3.18 10.54 -9.18
C ASP A 59 2.29 9.60 -8.35
N LEU A 60 2.89 9.02 -7.31
CA LEU A 60 2.24 8.21 -6.29
C LEU A 60 2.33 8.96 -4.97
N ASN A 61 1.21 9.43 -4.45
CA ASN A 61 1.20 10.31 -3.30
C ASN A 61 0.28 9.80 -2.20
N ALA A 62 0.86 9.42 -1.07
CA ALA A 62 0.16 8.98 0.14
C ALA A 62 -0.06 10.11 1.17
N THR A 63 0.28 11.36 0.84
CA THR A 63 -0.07 12.52 1.67
C THR A 63 -1.58 12.54 1.93
N GLY A 64 -1.95 12.78 3.19
CA GLY A 64 -3.31 12.67 3.69
C GLY A 64 -3.63 11.31 4.31
N SER A 65 -2.70 10.34 4.24
CA SER A 65 -2.75 9.17 5.12
C SER A 65 -2.57 9.60 6.57
N SER A 66 -3.22 8.90 7.49
CA SER A 66 -3.27 9.29 8.91
C SER A 66 -3.35 8.06 9.78
N ASP A 67 -2.87 8.19 11.01
CA ASP A 67 -3.07 7.23 12.07
C ASP A 67 -4.10 7.77 13.09
N PRO A 68 -5.14 7.02 13.46
CA PRO A 68 -6.13 7.47 14.44
C PRO A 68 -5.60 7.54 15.88
N ASP A 69 -4.49 6.85 16.19
CA ASP A 69 -3.84 6.81 17.49
C ASP A 69 -2.62 7.76 17.55
N GLU A 70 -2.38 8.52 16.47
CA GLU A 70 -1.27 9.47 16.29
C GLU A 70 0.13 8.82 16.21
N ASP A 71 0.19 7.53 15.88
CA ASP A 71 1.43 6.79 15.67
C ASP A 71 2.17 7.22 14.38
N GLU A 72 3.49 6.98 14.33
CA GLU A 72 4.32 7.31 13.16
C GLU A 72 4.01 6.38 11.99
N LEU A 73 3.82 6.95 10.80
CA LEU A 73 3.51 6.20 9.58
C LEU A 73 4.76 5.87 8.76
N ILE A 74 4.96 4.59 8.50
CA ILE A 74 5.98 4.05 7.59
C ILE A 74 5.34 3.72 6.24
N TYR A 75 5.94 4.21 5.16
CA TYR A 75 5.45 4.05 3.79
C TYR A 75 6.32 3.05 3.01
N ALA A 76 5.69 2.17 2.24
CA ALA A 76 6.37 1.28 1.31
C ALA A 76 5.59 1.11 0.00
N TRP A 77 6.13 1.66 -1.08
CA TRP A 77 5.64 1.49 -2.44
C TRP A 77 6.37 0.35 -3.15
N SER A 78 5.63 -0.62 -3.67
CA SER A 78 6.20 -1.79 -4.33
C SER A 78 5.46 -2.17 -5.61
N PHE A 79 6.22 -2.69 -6.60
CA PHE A 79 5.64 -3.32 -7.77
C PHE A 79 5.20 -4.75 -7.44
N TYR A 80 3.91 -5.01 -7.59
CA TYR A 80 3.33 -6.33 -7.38
C TYR A 80 3.26 -7.08 -8.71
N GLN A 81 4.33 -7.83 -9.00
CA GLN A 81 4.51 -8.52 -10.27
C GLN A 81 3.51 -9.66 -10.51
N ASP A 82 3.23 -10.52 -9.52
CA ASP A 82 2.40 -11.72 -9.74
C ASP A 82 1.05 -11.47 -10.43
N PRO A 83 0.27 -10.43 -10.08
CA PRO A 83 -0.98 -10.13 -10.77
C PRO A 83 -0.83 -9.18 -11.97
N SER A 84 0.38 -8.67 -12.23
CA SER A 84 0.64 -7.75 -13.34
C SER A 84 0.80 -8.51 -14.65
N SER A 85 0.28 -7.96 -15.73
CA SER A 85 0.52 -8.50 -17.07
C SER A 85 1.88 -8.07 -17.64
N TYR A 86 2.48 -7.02 -17.07
CA TYR A 86 3.86 -6.64 -17.35
C TYR A 86 4.81 -7.48 -16.50
N ASN A 87 5.83 -8.08 -17.12
CA ASN A 87 6.77 -9.00 -16.48
C ASN A 87 8.21 -8.46 -16.41
N GLY A 88 8.43 -7.21 -16.82
CA GLY A 88 9.72 -6.54 -16.72
C GLY A 88 9.89 -5.82 -15.39
N GLU A 89 11.04 -5.15 -15.27
CA GLU A 89 11.35 -4.32 -14.10
C GLU A 89 10.59 -2.99 -14.12
N VAL A 90 10.19 -2.56 -12.93
CA VAL A 90 9.48 -1.29 -12.72
C VAL A 90 10.24 -0.51 -11.66
N LYS A 91 10.66 0.71 -12.02
CA LYS A 91 11.42 1.57 -11.11
C LYS A 91 10.50 2.54 -10.40
N ILE A 92 10.59 2.58 -9.07
CA ILE A 92 9.92 3.53 -8.20
C ILE A 92 11.00 4.37 -7.52
N LYS A 93 10.96 5.68 -7.74
CA LYS A 93 11.81 6.63 -7.03
C LYS A 93 11.16 6.99 -5.70
N ASP A 94 11.98 7.07 -4.65
CA ASP A 94 11.58 7.39 -3.27
C ASP A 94 10.50 6.43 -2.73
N PRO A 95 10.66 5.09 -2.86
CA PRO A 95 9.61 4.12 -2.56
C PRO A 95 9.24 4.06 -1.07
N SER A 96 10.06 4.63 -0.18
CA SER A 96 9.80 4.68 1.26
C SER A 96 9.23 6.03 1.74
N ALA A 97 8.94 6.95 0.82
CA ALA A 97 8.38 8.25 1.12
C ALA A 97 6.86 8.28 0.88
N ALA A 98 6.17 9.23 1.54
CA ALA A 98 4.76 9.49 1.25
C ALA A 98 4.54 9.86 -0.23
N ALA A 99 5.46 10.65 -0.82
CA ALA A 99 5.45 10.98 -2.24
C ALA A 99 6.57 10.21 -2.98
N ALA A 100 6.17 9.33 -3.88
CA ALA A 100 7.03 8.52 -4.74
C ALA A 100 6.74 8.81 -6.22
N LYS A 101 7.68 8.46 -7.11
CA LYS A 101 7.50 8.56 -8.57
C LYS A 101 7.70 7.22 -9.25
N LEU A 102 6.68 6.77 -9.96
CA LEU A 102 6.72 5.58 -10.79
C LEU A 102 7.21 5.93 -12.20
N MET A 103 8.22 5.22 -12.69
CA MET A 103 8.65 5.27 -14.08
C MET A 103 7.93 4.18 -14.88
N ILE A 104 7.06 4.57 -15.81
CA ILE A 104 6.35 3.62 -16.67
C ILE A 104 7.32 3.11 -17.74
N PRO A 105 7.57 1.79 -17.83
CA PRO A 105 8.46 1.26 -18.85
C PRO A 105 7.95 1.57 -20.26
N ALA A 106 8.85 2.00 -21.15
CA ALA A 106 8.49 2.32 -22.54
C ALA A 106 7.95 1.12 -23.33
N ASN A 107 8.31 -0.10 -22.91
CA ASN A 107 7.84 -1.36 -23.50
C ASN A 107 6.59 -1.94 -22.81
N ALA A 108 5.93 -1.19 -21.91
CA ALA A 108 4.75 -1.66 -21.19
C ALA A 108 3.42 -1.42 -21.92
N GLY A 109 3.42 -0.87 -23.15
CA GLY A 109 2.20 -0.60 -23.91
C GLY A 109 1.24 -1.78 -23.99
N GLY A 110 -0.04 -1.55 -23.68
CA GLY A 110 -1.09 -2.57 -23.65
C GLY A 110 -1.04 -3.50 -22.43
N LYS A 111 -0.14 -3.28 -21.47
CA LYS A 111 -0.04 -4.04 -20.22
C LYS A 111 -0.61 -3.25 -19.05
N ASN A 112 -0.85 -3.95 -17.94
CA ASN A 112 -1.06 -3.36 -16.63
C ASN A 112 0.14 -3.55 -15.70
N LEU A 113 0.31 -2.59 -14.80
CA LEU A 113 1.23 -2.64 -13.67
C LEU A 113 0.41 -2.49 -12.40
N HIS A 114 0.62 -3.38 -11.43
CA HIS A 114 0.01 -3.27 -10.12
C HIS A 114 1.05 -2.74 -9.13
N ILE A 115 0.74 -1.61 -8.50
CA ILE A 115 1.54 -1.03 -7.43
C ILE A 115 0.76 -1.17 -6.12
N ILE A 116 1.48 -1.50 -5.04
CA ILE A 116 0.95 -1.55 -3.69
C ILE A 116 1.63 -0.46 -2.88
N LEU A 117 0.82 0.37 -2.21
CA LEU A 117 1.22 1.07 -0.99
C LEU A 117 0.89 0.12 0.16
N GLU A 118 1.94 -0.28 0.88
CA GLU A 118 1.85 -0.78 2.25
C GLU A 118 2.15 0.40 3.16
N LEU A 119 1.25 0.66 4.10
CA LEU A 119 1.37 1.67 5.12
C LEU A 119 1.26 0.96 6.46
N HIS A 120 2.16 1.23 7.39
CA HIS A 120 2.01 0.71 8.74
C HIS A 120 2.41 1.73 9.79
N ASP A 121 1.80 1.63 10.96
CA ASP A 121 2.14 2.42 12.13
C ASP A 121 3.36 1.84 12.89
N ASP A 122 3.77 2.54 13.95
CA ASP A 122 4.75 2.06 14.94
C ASP A 122 4.11 1.67 16.29
N GLY A 123 2.79 1.51 16.32
CA GLY A 123 2.01 1.06 17.46
C GLY A 123 2.25 -0.42 17.83
N LYS A 124 1.53 -0.92 18.84
CA LYS A 124 1.74 -2.28 19.38
C LYS A 124 0.46 -3.12 19.42
N PRO A 125 0.41 -4.25 18.68
CA PRO A 125 1.33 -4.60 17.58
C PRO A 125 1.19 -3.59 16.43
N ASN A 126 2.20 -3.49 15.54
CA ASN A 126 2.10 -2.58 14.40
C ASN A 126 0.95 -2.99 13.49
N LEU A 127 0.08 -2.06 13.08
CA LEU A 127 -1.04 -2.35 12.18
C LEU A 127 -0.81 -1.78 10.78
N TYR A 128 -1.44 -2.43 9.81
CA TYR A 128 -1.13 -2.26 8.39
C TYR A 128 -2.38 -1.85 7.60
N ALA A 129 -2.21 -0.93 6.66
CA ALA A 129 -3.21 -0.57 5.67
C ALA A 129 -2.62 -0.64 4.25
N TYR A 130 -3.49 -0.94 3.28
CA TYR A 130 -3.06 -1.20 1.91
C TYR A 130 -3.87 -0.40 0.89
N ARG A 131 -3.18 0.12 -0.12
CA ARG A 131 -3.80 0.70 -1.33
C ARG A 131 -3.18 0.06 -2.56
N ARG A 132 -4.03 -0.34 -3.50
CA ARG A 132 -3.61 -0.92 -4.78
C ARG A 132 -3.91 0.04 -5.91
N VAL A 133 -2.91 0.33 -6.71
CA VAL A 133 -3.02 1.12 -7.93
C VAL A 133 -2.79 0.20 -9.13
N ILE A 134 -3.76 0.12 -10.03
CA ILE A 134 -3.63 -0.56 -11.32
C ILE A 134 -3.43 0.50 -12.39
N ILE A 135 -2.24 0.54 -12.96
CA ILE A 135 -1.91 1.40 -14.09
C ILE A 135 -2.13 0.61 -15.37
N ASN A 136 -3.04 1.07 -16.23
CA ASN A 136 -3.17 0.54 -17.59
C ASN A 136 -2.31 1.40 -18.51
N VAL A 137 -1.34 0.80 -19.18
CA VAL A 137 -0.43 1.53 -20.05
C VAL A 137 -0.98 1.56 -21.46
N LYS A 138 -1.27 2.76 -21.97
CA LYS A 138 -1.89 2.97 -23.28
C LYS A 138 -1.21 4.11 -24.02
#